data_AF-A0A831QI51-F1
#
_entry.id   AF-A0A831QI51-F1
#
_cell.length_a   1.000
_cell.length_b   1.000
_cell.length_c   1.000
_cell.angle_alpha   90.00
_cell.angle_beta   90.00
_cell.angle_gamma   90.00
#
_symmetry.space_group_name_H-M   'P 1'
#
loop_
_entity.id
_entity.type
_entity.pdbx_description
1 polymer ?
#
loop_
_entity_poly.entity_id
_entity_poly.type
_entity_poly.pdbx_seq_one_letter_code
_entity_poly.pdbx_strand_id
1 'polypeptide(L)'
;GKKHDVTIARKVPLAPGSIVAMDRGYNDYKLFASWTENGIFFVTRLKENAGYEVVEERTVPKNRNILADQFIRFTGFYAQKNCPHTLRRVVVWDKEKQRQIVLLTNHLRFGSTTISAIYKDRWQIELFSRP
;
A
#
# COMPACT_ATOMS: atom_id res chain seq x y z
N GLY A 1 -12.00 18.42 -1.67
CA GLY A 1 -11.56 17.02 -1.88
C GLY A 1 -10.16 16.68 -1.38
N LYS A 2 -9.11 17.45 -1.73
CA LYS A 2 -7.67 17.07 -1.57
C LYS A 2 -7.17 16.72 -0.15
N LYS A 3 -7.70 17.35 0.90
CA LYS A 3 -7.21 17.20 2.29
C LYS A 3 -8.12 16.36 3.19
N HIS A 4 -9.37 16.09 2.78
CA HIS A 4 -10.38 15.56 3.71
C HIS A 4 -10.10 14.12 4.13
N ASP A 5 -9.81 13.21 3.20
CA ASP A 5 -9.66 11.78 3.53
C ASP A 5 -8.41 11.48 4.38
N VAL A 6 -7.28 12.16 4.14
CA VAL A 6 -6.07 12.05 4.98
C VAL A 6 -6.31 12.62 6.37
N THR A 7 -7.06 13.73 6.44
CA THR A 7 -7.39 14.35 7.71
C THR A 7 -8.34 13.47 8.52
N ILE A 8 -9.24 12.73 7.87
CA ILE A 8 -10.14 11.77 8.54
C ILE A 8 -9.36 10.54 9.01
N ALA A 9 -8.51 9.95 8.16
CA ALA A 9 -7.72 8.78 8.55
C ALA A 9 -6.73 9.05 9.70
N ARG A 10 -6.26 10.31 9.84
CA ARG A 10 -5.47 10.78 10.99
C ARG A 10 -6.31 11.03 12.26
N LYS A 11 -7.62 11.22 12.13
CA LYS A 11 -8.54 11.61 13.22
C LYS A 11 -9.37 10.45 13.76
N VAL A 12 -9.47 9.35 13.03
CA VAL A 12 -10.14 8.14 13.52
C VAL A 12 -9.14 7.34 14.36
N PRO A 13 -9.42 7.12 15.66
CA PRO A 13 -8.58 6.24 16.46
C PRO A 13 -8.70 4.81 15.90
N LEU A 14 -7.59 4.25 15.45
CA LEU A 14 -7.50 2.88 14.95
C LEU A 14 -6.78 2.01 15.97
N ALA A 15 -7.35 0.84 16.27
CA ALA A 15 -6.71 -0.11 17.15
C ALA A 15 -5.51 -0.78 16.43
N PRO A 16 -4.42 -1.13 17.15
CA PRO A 16 -3.37 -1.98 16.61
C PRO A 16 -3.93 -3.26 15.98
N GLY A 17 -3.37 -3.68 14.85
CA GLY A 17 -3.88 -4.79 14.02
C GLY A 17 -4.91 -4.38 12.96
N SER A 18 -5.44 -3.15 13.01
CA SER A 18 -6.33 -2.62 11.97
C SER A 18 -5.61 -2.51 10.62
N ILE A 19 -6.33 -2.70 9.51
CA ILE A 19 -5.79 -2.53 8.14
C ILE A 19 -6.54 -1.41 7.42
N VAL A 20 -5.81 -0.40 6.96
CA VAL A 20 -6.36 0.74 6.21
C VAL A 20 -6.09 0.58 4.71
N ALA A 21 -7.15 0.42 3.92
CA ALA A 21 -7.05 0.37 2.45
C ALA A 21 -7.37 1.74 1.81
N MET A 22 -6.50 2.21 0.91
CA MET A 22 -6.61 3.56 0.30
C MET A 22 -6.27 3.57 -1.19
N ASP A 23 -7.12 4.18 -2.03
CA ASP A 23 -6.96 4.18 -3.49
C ASP A 23 -6.04 5.29 -4.06
N ARG A 24 -5.81 6.38 -3.30
CA ARG A 24 -5.02 7.50 -3.80
C ARG A 24 -3.56 7.24 -3.44
N GLY A 25 -2.64 7.32 -4.40
CA GLY A 25 -1.21 7.13 -4.17
C GLY A 25 -0.64 8.13 -3.18
N TYR A 26 -0.85 7.87 -1.89
CA TYR A 26 -0.51 8.74 -0.79
C TYR A 26 1.00 8.68 -0.59
N ASN A 27 1.65 9.85 -0.58
CA ASN A 27 3.06 9.98 -0.24
C ASN A 27 3.20 10.66 1.12
N ASP A 28 2.38 10.24 2.09
CA ASP A 28 2.49 10.73 3.45
C ASP A 28 3.39 9.78 4.24
N TYR A 29 4.70 9.88 3.99
CA TYR A 29 5.71 9.02 4.62
C TYR A 29 5.64 9.07 6.15
N LYS A 30 5.34 10.24 6.72
CA LYS A 30 5.15 10.40 8.17
C LYS A 30 3.96 9.60 8.68
N LEU A 31 2.86 9.57 7.92
CA LEU A 31 1.69 8.76 8.26
C LEU A 31 2.01 7.27 8.18
N PHE A 32 2.77 6.82 7.16
CA PHE A 32 3.19 5.43 7.04
C PHE A 32 4.08 5.00 8.20
N ALA A 33 5.03 5.85 8.62
CA ALA A 33 5.84 5.60 9.81
C ALA A 33 4.99 5.51 11.06
N SER A 34 4.13 6.50 11.29
CA SER A 34 3.23 6.54 12.45
C SER A 34 2.36 5.29 12.52
N TRP A 35 1.71 4.87 11.44
CA TRP A 35 0.93 3.63 11.45
C TRP A 35 1.78 2.40 11.72
N THR A 36 2.95 2.30 11.10
CA THR A 36 3.88 1.17 11.33
C THR A 36 4.29 1.08 12.79
N GLU A 37 4.65 2.21 13.41
CA GLU A 37 5.04 2.30 14.82
C GLU A 37 3.89 2.00 15.78
N ASN A 38 2.65 2.30 15.39
CA ASN A 38 1.45 2.03 16.19
C ASN A 38 0.82 0.66 15.89
N GLY A 39 1.48 -0.21 15.11
CA GLY A 39 0.96 -1.53 14.77
C GLY A 39 -0.29 -1.50 13.88
N ILE A 40 -0.53 -0.40 13.17
CA ILE A 40 -1.61 -0.25 12.19
C ILE A 40 -1.06 -0.59 10.81
N PHE A 41 -1.76 -1.45 10.09
CA PHE A 41 -1.38 -1.81 8.73
C PHE A 41 -2.07 -0.95 7.68
N PHE A 42 -1.48 -0.85 6.50
CA PHE A 42 -2.11 -0.19 5.37
C PHE A 42 -1.88 -0.93 4.05
N VAL A 43 -2.76 -0.72 3.08
CA VAL A 43 -2.56 -1.11 1.68
C VAL A 43 -2.96 0.07 0.80
N THR A 44 -2.05 0.56 -0.03
CA THR A 44 -2.31 1.69 -0.93
C THR A 44 -1.60 1.53 -2.27
N ARG A 45 -1.93 2.36 -3.26
CA ARG A 45 -1.15 2.43 -4.51
C ARG A 45 0.20 3.10 -4.26
N LEU A 46 1.28 2.51 -4.75
CA LEU A 46 2.57 3.18 -4.83
C LEU A 46 2.54 4.21 -5.96
N LYS A 47 3.05 5.41 -5.72
CA LYS A 47 3.18 6.43 -6.77
C LYS A 47 4.31 6.08 -7.73
N GLU A 48 4.09 6.28 -9.03
CA GLU A 48 5.04 5.91 -10.09
C GLU A 48 6.43 6.53 -9.93
N ASN A 49 6.50 7.76 -9.40
CA ASN A 49 7.76 8.48 -9.20
C ASN A 49 8.40 8.26 -7.81
N ALA A 50 7.93 7.27 -7.04
CA ALA A 50 8.54 6.94 -5.75
C ALA A 50 9.91 6.26 -5.97
N GLY A 51 10.97 6.87 -5.44
CA GLY A 51 12.30 6.26 -5.42
C GLY A 51 12.40 5.24 -4.30
N TYR A 52 12.75 4.00 -4.64
CA TYR A 52 12.97 2.91 -3.69
C TYR A 52 14.09 1.99 -4.18
N GLU A 53 14.61 1.20 -3.24
CA GLU A 53 15.46 0.05 -3.51
C GLU A 53 14.74 -1.22 -3.07
N VAL A 54 15.02 -2.33 -3.77
CA VAL A 54 14.54 -3.65 -3.40
C VAL A 54 15.53 -4.26 -2.43
N VAL A 55 15.06 -4.59 -1.23
CA VAL A 55 15.87 -5.22 -0.18
C VAL A 55 15.77 -6.74 -0.23
N GLU A 56 14.61 -7.27 -0.64
CA GLU A 56 14.37 -8.71 -0.79
C GLU A 56 13.30 -8.96 -1.86
N GLU A 57 13.53 -9.96 -2.72
CA GLU A 57 12.50 -10.50 -3.61
C GLU A 57 11.87 -11.74 -2.99
N ARG A 58 10.53 -11.77 -2.96
CA ARG A 58 9.75 -12.89 -2.44
C ARG A 58 9.17 -13.70 -3.57
N THR A 59 9.04 -15.01 -3.34
CA THR A 59 8.41 -15.92 -4.28
C THR A 59 6.97 -15.50 -4.56
N VAL A 60 6.66 -15.25 -5.83
CA VAL A 60 5.29 -14.98 -6.27
C VAL A 60 4.48 -16.28 -6.36
N PRO A 61 3.19 -16.28 -5.98
CA PRO A 61 2.35 -17.46 -6.06
C PRO A 61 2.08 -17.85 -7.52
N LYS A 62 2.18 -19.15 -7.82
CA LYS A 62 1.85 -19.71 -9.15
C LYS A 62 0.36 -19.55 -9.46
N ASN A 63 0.02 -19.38 -10.73
CA ASN A 63 -1.36 -19.29 -11.24
C ASN A 63 -2.19 -18.14 -10.62
N ARG A 64 -1.53 -17.04 -10.22
CA ARG A 64 -2.17 -15.83 -9.70
C ARG A 64 -1.75 -14.62 -10.54
N ASN A 65 -2.44 -13.49 -10.35
CA ASN A 65 -2.16 -12.24 -11.05
C ASN A 65 -1.11 -11.37 -10.32
N ILE A 66 -0.18 -11.99 -9.60
CA ILE A 66 0.91 -11.31 -8.91
C ILE A 66 2.15 -11.38 -9.80
N LEU A 67 2.69 -10.21 -10.16
CA LEU A 67 3.87 -10.08 -11.00
C LEU A 67 5.16 -9.89 -10.19
N ALA A 68 5.08 -9.28 -9.01
CA ALA A 68 6.21 -9.12 -8.11
C ALA A 68 5.74 -9.01 -6.66
N ASP A 69 6.58 -9.46 -5.75
CA ASP A 69 6.39 -9.34 -4.30
C ASP A 69 7.76 -9.05 -3.69
N GLN A 70 7.95 -7.87 -3.14
CA GLN A 70 9.27 -7.36 -2.77
C GLN A 70 9.22 -6.60 -1.45
N PHE A 71 10.23 -6.78 -0.61
CA PHE A 71 10.51 -5.82 0.44
C PHE A 71 11.36 -4.67 -0.11
N ILE A 72 11.00 -3.45 0.25
CA ILE A 72 11.61 -2.24 -0.26
C ILE A 72 11.94 -1.26 0.87
N ARG A 73 12.86 -0.36 0.60
CA ARG A 73 13.07 0.87 1.37
C ARG A 73 13.04 2.06 0.43
N PHE A 74 12.51 3.19 0.88
CA PHE A 74 12.58 4.41 0.07
C PHE A 74 14.01 4.92 -0.06
N THR A 75 14.36 5.54 -1.17
CA THR A 75 15.71 6.09 -1.43
C THR A 75 15.76 7.61 -1.37
N GLY A 76 14.61 8.29 -1.49
CA GLY A 76 14.55 9.74 -1.38
C GLY A 76 14.87 10.22 0.04
N PHE A 77 15.71 11.25 0.17
CA PHE A 77 16.15 11.80 1.46
C PHE A 77 15.00 12.07 2.45
N TYR A 78 13.97 12.81 2.01
CA TYR A 78 12.81 13.09 2.84
C TYR A 78 11.91 11.87 3.07
N ALA A 79 11.91 10.91 2.14
CA ALA A 79 11.12 9.69 2.30
C ALA A 79 11.73 8.79 3.37
N GLN A 80 13.05 8.58 3.33
CA GLN A 80 13.78 7.85 4.38
C GLN A 80 13.67 8.54 5.74
N LYS A 81 13.89 9.86 5.80
CA LYS A 81 13.79 10.62 7.05
C LYS A 81 12.42 10.50 7.70
N ASN A 82 11.36 10.46 6.90
CA ASN A 82 9.98 10.43 7.40
C ASN A 82 9.40 9.03 7.51
N CYS A 83 9.98 8.02 6.85
CA CYS A 83 9.59 6.62 6.90
C CYS A 83 10.85 5.74 6.73
N PRO A 84 11.61 5.52 7.81
CA PRO A 84 12.84 4.71 7.79
C PRO A 84 12.56 3.20 7.82
N HIS A 85 11.29 2.79 7.68
CA HIS A 85 10.86 1.41 7.84
C HIS A 85 10.96 0.64 6.53
N THR A 86 11.26 -0.67 6.62
CA THR A 86 11.08 -1.57 5.48
C THR A 86 9.60 -1.73 5.18
N LEU A 87 9.21 -1.52 3.93
CA LEU A 87 7.85 -1.71 3.43
C LEU A 87 7.84 -2.84 2.40
N ARG A 88 6.66 -3.15 1.87
CA ARG A 88 6.45 -4.17 0.88
C ARG A 88 5.75 -3.61 -0.34
N ARG A 89 6.31 -3.92 -1.50
CA ARG A 89 5.78 -3.64 -2.83
C ARG A 89 5.18 -4.91 -3.42
N VAL A 90 3.93 -4.86 -3.85
CA VAL A 90 3.28 -5.96 -4.57
C VAL A 90 2.79 -5.45 -5.91
N VAL A 91 3.23 -6.06 -7.00
CA VAL A 91 2.77 -5.71 -8.35
C VAL A 91 1.69 -6.70 -8.76
N VAL A 92 0.52 -6.18 -9.11
CA VAL A 92 -0.66 -6.94 -9.49
C VAL A 92 -1.00 -6.64 -10.94
N TRP A 93 -1.29 -7.68 -11.73
CA TRP A 93 -1.89 -7.51 -13.05
C TRP A 93 -3.42 -7.40 -12.93
N ASP A 94 -3.95 -6.26 -13.30
CA ASP A 94 -5.38 -6.02 -13.45
C ASP A 94 -5.81 -6.49 -14.85
N LYS A 95 -6.42 -7.68 -14.91
CA LYS A 95 -6.91 -8.28 -16.16
C LYS A 95 -8.10 -7.51 -16.75
N GLU A 96 -8.90 -6.84 -15.94
CA GLU A 96 -10.09 -6.12 -16.42
C GLU A 96 -9.66 -4.86 -17.17
N LYS A 97 -8.67 -4.13 -16.63
CA LYS A 97 -8.15 -2.89 -17.22
C LYS A 97 -6.85 -3.05 -18.00
N GLN A 98 -6.34 -4.28 -18.12
CA GLN A 98 -5.10 -4.62 -18.83
C GLN A 98 -3.91 -3.74 -18.42
N ARG A 99 -3.70 -3.60 -17.10
CA ARG A 99 -2.63 -2.74 -16.55
C ARG A 99 -2.02 -3.28 -15.27
N GLN A 100 -0.86 -2.78 -14.92
CA GLN A 100 -0.24 -3.04 -13.61
C GLN A 100 -0.83 -2.12 -12.53
N ILE A 101 -1.05 -2.69 -11.35
CA ILE A 101 -1.32 -1.95 -10.13
C ILE A 101 -0.18 -2.25 -9.17
N VAL A 102 0.57 -1.21 -8.80
CA VAL A 102 1.66 -1.33 -7.84
C VAL A 102 1.13 -0.94 -6.47
N LEU A 103 1.14 -1.89 -5.54
CA LEU A 103 0.68 -1.71 -4.17
C LEU A 103 1.86 -1.52 -3.22
N LEU A 104 1.65 -0.70 -2.20
CA LEU A 104 2.54 -0.46 -1.07
C LEU A 104 1.82 -0.85 0.23
N THR A 105 2.52 -1.57 1.10
CA THR A 105 2.01 -1.97 2.42
C THR A 105 3.14 -2.12 3.43
N ASN A 106 2.87 -1.88 4.71
CA ASN A 106 3.74 -2.31 5.82
C ASN A 106 3.40 -3.73 6.32
N HIS A 107 2.42 -4.41 5.71
CA HIS A 107 2.03 -5.76 6.09
C HIS A 107 2.95 -6.81 5.47
N LEU A 108 3.98 -7.21 6.21
CA LEU A 108 5.04 -8.09 5.71
C LEU A 108 4.65 -9.59 5.69
N ARG A 109 3.61 -10.00 6.43
CA ARG A 109 3.32 -11.44 6.66
C ARG A 109 2.29 -12.08 5.72
N PHE A 110 1.20 -11.40 5.40
CA PHE A 110 0.12 -11.96 4.55
C PHE A 110 0.61 -12.36 3.16
N GLY A 111 -0.10 -13.28 2.51
CA GLY A 111 0.15 -13.59 1.11
C GLY A 111 -0.09 -12.37 0.20
N SER A 112 0.67 -12.22 -0.87
CA SER A 112 0.51 -11.12 -1.84
C SER A 112 -0.87 -11.09 -2.49
N THR A 113 -1.51 -12.25 -2.66
CA THR A 113 -2.91 -12.35 -3.08
C THR A 113 -3.89 -11.77 -2.07
N THR A 114 -3.64 -11.95 -0.77
CA THR A 114 -4.46 -11.37 0.30
C THR A 114 -4.32 -9.85 0.33
N ILE A 115 -3.09 -9.33 0.18
CA ILE A 115 -2.85 -7.89 0.02
C ILE A 115 -3.61 -7.34 -1.18
N SER A 116 -3.55 -8.03 -2.32
CA SER A 116 -4.30 -7.65 -3.52
C SER A 116 -5.82 -7.67 -3.30
N ALA A 117 -6.36 -8.63 -2.54
CA ALA A 117 -7.78 -8.74 -2.27
C ALA A 117 -8.28 -7.59 -1.36
N ILE A 118 -7.57 -7.31 -0.26
CA ILE A 118 -7.86 -6.18 0.64
C ILE A 118 -7.98 -4.87 -0.16
N TYR A 119 -7.06 -4.67 -1.11
CA TYR A 119 -7.09 -3.49 -1.95
C TYR A 119 -8.26 -3.50 -2.96
N LYS A 120 -8.56 -4.66 -3.56
CA LYS A 120 -9.68 -4.81 -4.50
C LYS A 120 -11.03 -4.49 -3.84
N ASP A 121 -11.27 -4.98 -2.63
CA ASP A 121 -12.50 -4.71 -1.89
C ASP A 121 -12.73 -3.20 -1.71
N ARG A 122 -11.67 -2.46 -1.36
CA ARG A 122 -11.72 -0.99 -1.24
C ARG A 122 -11.98 -0.29 -2.56
N TRP A 123 -11.41 -0.78 -3.66
CA TRP A 123 -11.62 -0.21 -4.99
C TRP A 123 -13.05 -0.45 -5.49
N GLN A 124 -13.63 -1.62 -5.21
CA GLN A 124 -15.01 -1.94 -5.57
C GLN A 124 -16.02 -1.02 -4.87
N ILE A 125 -15.80 -0.66 -3.59
CA ILE A 125 -16.67 0.29 -2.87
C ILE A 125 -16.77 1.66 -3.58
N GLU A 126 -15.70 2.14 -4.21
CA GLU A 126 -15.73 3.39 -4.99
C GLU A 126 -16.42 3.27 -6.35
N LEU A 127 -16.38 2.09 -6.98
CA LEU A 127 -17.11 1.85 -8.23
C LEU A 127 -18.63 1.93 -8.02
N PHE A 128 -19.13 1.52 -6.86
CA PHE A 128 -20.55 1.63 -6.49
C PHE A 128 -20.95 3.03 -5.99
N SER A 129 -20.01 3.97 -5.88
CA SER A 129 -20.27 5.34 -5.40
C SER A 129 -20.31 6.38 -6.54
N ARG A 130 -20.35 5.93 -7.80
CA ARG A 130 -20.63 6.79 -8.97
C ARG A 130 -22.09 6.60 -9.40
N PRO A 131 -22.92 7.65 -9.48
CA PRO A 131 -24.24 7.56 -10.10
C PRO A 131 -24.14 7.25 -11.59
#